data_AF-A0A820GQ75-F1
#
_entry.id   AF-A0A820GQ75-F1
#
_cell.length_a   1.000
_cell.length_b   1.000
_cell.length_c   1.000
_cell.angle_alpha   90.00
_cell.angle_beta   90.00
_cell.angle_gamma   90.00
#
_symmetry.space_group_name_H-M   'P 1'
#
loop_
_entity.id
_entity.type
_entity.pdbx_description
1 polymer ?
#
loop_
_entity_poly.entity_id
_entity_poly.type
_entity_poly.pdbx_seq_one_letter_code
_entity_poly.pdbx_strand_id
1 'polypeptide(L)'
;LDKKAIESVAFGNASTDISLLKRYCSFKNESNNGTFIQVPDKYCSFLFAKVQWADWLIGLVLLIISIICLCLCLFLLVKILQSLLKGTVKSIIFKMVNANFPGMFKHLTPYLALLVGCILTILVQSSSIFTSTLTPLVGLGIITIERVYPFTLGSNIGTTITGIMAALTATSEKDLRNSLQIALCHTFFNIIGILIWFPIPFMRFPIPMAKNLGEIAAKYRWFAVLYIVCAFFLIPLIVFGL
;
A
#
# COMPACT_ATOMS: atom_id res chain seq x y z
N LEU A 1 -23.05 -9.75 15.09
CA LEU A 1 -22.55 -10.04 16.45
C LEU A 1 -23.61 -9.64 17.45
N ASP A 2 -23.83 -10.46 18.49
CA ASP A 2 -24.76 -10.14 19.57
C ASP A 2 -24.06 -9.26 20.62
N LYS A 3 -24.50 -8.00 20.72
CA LYS A 3 -23.92 -7.02 21.65
C LYS A 3 -24.10 -7.45 23.11
N LYS A 4 -25.22 -8.11 23.44
CA LYS A 4 -25.51 -8.55 24.82
C LYS A 4 -24.60 -9.70 25.25
N ALA A 5 -24.27 -10.59 24.32
CA ALA A 5 -23.30 -11.66 24.56
C ALA A 5 -21.88 -11.11 24.76
N ILE A 6 -21.49 -10.10 23.97
CA ILE A 6 -20.18 -9.45 24.13
C ILE A 6 -20.09 -8.72 25.47
N GLU A 7 -21.15 -8.01 25.87
CA GLU A 7 -21.23 -7.34 27.18
C GLU A 7 -21.17 -8.35 28.34
N SER A 8 -21.92 -9.46 28.28
CA SER A 8 -21.91 -10.45 29.37
C SER A 8 -20.55 -11.14 29.54
N VAL A 9 -19.83 -11.39 28.44
CA VAL A 9 -18.45 -11.89 28.46
C VAL A 9 -17.49 -10.85 29.02
N ALA A 10 -17.62 -9.58 28.63
CA ALA A 10 -16.77 -8.49 29.13
C ALA A 10 -16.92 -8.26 30.64
N PHE A 11 -18.13 -8.47 31.20
CA PHE A 11 -18.40 -8.36 32.63
C PHE A 11 -18.14 -9.66 33.43
N GLY A 12 -17.64 -10.72 32.80
CA GLY A 12 -17.34 -12.00 33.49
C GLY A 12 -18.58 -12.77 33.98
N ASN A 13 -19.78 -12.36 33.58
CA ASN A 13 -21.05 -12.97 33.96
C ASN A 13 -21.52 -14.07 32.98
N ALA A 14 -20.68 -14.44 32.01
CA ALA A 14 -21.03 -15.34 30.93
C ALA A 14 -20.66 -16.80 31.20
N SER A 15 -21.61 -17.70 30.95
CA SER A 15 -21.35 -19.13 30.74
C SER A 15 -20.51 -19.34 29.46
N THR A 16 -19.65 -20.36 29.42
CA THR A 16 -18.70 -20.61 28.31
C THR A 16 -19.34 -20.92 26.94
N ASP A 17 -20.64 -21.22 26.89
CA ASP A 17 -21.35 -21.68 25.69
C ASP A 17 -22.22 -20.61 24.99
N ILE A 18 -22.02 -19.32 25.31
CA ILE A 18 -22.80 -18.25 24.68
C ILE A 18 -22.32 -18.00 23.24
N SER A 19 -23.23 -18.20 22.28
CA SER A 19 -23.02 -17.86 20.86
C SER A 19 -22.89 -16.34 20.68
N LEU A 20 -21.77 -15.90 20.09
CA LEU A 20 -21.50 -14.52 19.70
C LEU A 20 -22.25 -14.12 18.43
N LEU A 21 -22.73 -15.10 17.66
CA LEU A 21 -23.56 -14.89 16.49
C LEU A 21 -25.04 -14.72 16.88
N LYS A 22 -25.57 -13.52 16.60
CA LYS A 22 -27.01 -13.24 16.71
C LYS A 22 -27.75 -13.92 15.56
N ARG A 23 -28.31 -15.11 15.79
CA ARG A 23 -29.02 -15.89 14.74
C ARG A 23 -30.43 -15.38 14.44
N TYR A 24 -31.14 -14.90 15.46
CA TYR A 24 -32.51 -14.39 15.34
C TYR A 24 -32.57 -12.88 15.55
N CYS A 25 -33.32 -12.19 14.69
CA CYS A 25 -33.49 -10.74 14.72
C CYS A 25 -34.90 -10.32 15.12
N SER A 26 -35.89 -11.21 15.02
CA SER A 26 -37.26 -11.02 15.48
C SER A 26 -37.62 -12.09 16.50
N PHE A 27 -38.27 -11.70 17.59
CA PHE A 27 -38.85 -12.57 18.59
C PHE A 27 -40.33 -12.24 18.71
N LYS A 28 -41.19 -13.25 18.75
CA LYS A 28 -42.63 -13.11 18.93
C LYS A 28 -43.01 -13.51 20.36
N ASN A 29 -43.91 -12.77 20.98
CA ASN A 29 -44.46 -13.16 22.27
C ASN A 29 -45.58 -14.17 22.06
N GLU A 30 -45.42 -15.38 22.61
CA GLU A 30 -46.50 -16.35 22.74
C GLU A 30 -46.97 -16.42 24.19
N SER A 31 -48.29 -16.52 24.37
CA SER A 31 -48.93 -16.66 25.68
C SER A 31 -49.13 -18.15 25.95
N ASN A 32 -48.52 -18.68 27.01
CA ASN A 32 -48.77 -20.04 27.49
C ASN A 32 -49.14 -19.98 28.98
N ASN A 33 -50.35 -20.43 29.35
CA ASN A 33 -50.89 -20.38 30.71
C ASN A 33 -50.71 -19.03 31.44
N GLY A 34 -50.98 -17.91 30.76
CA GLY A 34 -50.91 -16.57 31.34
C GLY A 34 -49.50 -15.99 31.48
N THR A 35 -48.46 -16.71 31.05
CA THR A 35 -47.08 -16.20 30.97
C THR A 35 -46.70 -15.93 29.51
N PHE A 36 -46.05 -14.79 29.26
CA PHE A 36 -45.54 -14.42 27.93
C PHE A 36 -44.12 -14.93 27.75
N ILE A 37 -43.90 -15.79 26.76
CA ILE A 37 -42.58 -16.33 26.40
C ILE A 37 -42.16 -15.72 25.06
N GLN A 38 -40.92 -15.25 24.96
CA GLN A 38 -40.33 -14.79 23.69
C GLN A 38 -39.82 -15.99 22.90
N VAL A 39 -40.44 -16.25 21.76
CA VAL A 39 -40.05 -17.33 20.83
C VAL A 39 -39.36 -16.73 19.61
N PRO A 40 -38.25 -17.29 19.12
CA PRO A 40 -37.57 -16.81 17.92
C PRO A 40 -38.48 -16.92 16.67
N ASP A 41 -38.63 -15.82 15.93
CA ASP A 41 -39.58 -15.69 14.81
C ASP A 41 -38.87 -15.60 13.44
N LYS A 42 -37.85 -14.74 13.32
CA LYS A 42 -37.10 -14.57 12.06
C LYS A 42 -35.59 -14.61 12.25
N TYR A 43 -34.93 -15.39 11.40
CA TYR A 43 -33.48 -15.36 11.24
C TYR A 43 -33.02 -13.99 10.71
N CYS A 44 -31.86 -13.54 11.17
CA CYS A 44 -31.23 -12.33 10.65
C CYS A 44 -30.74 -12.54 9.20
N SER A 45 -30.62 -11.46 8.44
CA SER A 45 -30.12 -11.46 7.06
C SER A 45 -28.58 -11.49 6.99
N PHE A 46 -27.94 -12.57 7.44
CA PHE A 46 -26.50 -12.79 7.27
C PHE A 46 -26.22 -14.17 6.65
N LEU A 47 -25.08 -14.30 5.96
CA LEU A 47 -24.72 -15.43 5.10
C LEU A 47 -24.80 -16.80 5.80
N PHE A 48 -24.53 -16.84 7.11
CA PHE A 48 -24.51 -18.06 7.93
C PHE A 48 -25.68 -18.16 8.93
N ALA A 49 -26.76 -17.38 8.76
CA ALA A 49 -27.85 -17.31 9.73
C ALA A 49 -28.59 -18.63 9.96
N LYS A 50 -28.62 -19.48 8.94
CA LYS A 50 -29.31 -20.78 8.96
C LYS A 50 -28.38 -21.96 9.21
N VAL A 51 -27.08 -21.72 9.39
CA VAL A 51 -26.06 -22.79 9.52
C VAL A 51 -25.77 -23.04 10.99
N GLN A 52 -25.89 -24.29 11.45
CA GLN A 52 -25.66 -24.69 12.85
C GLN A 52 -24.19 -25.03 13.15
N TRP A 53 -23.24 -24.27 12.61
CA TRP A 53 -21.82 -24.47 12.92
C TRP A 53 -21.40 -23.76 14.20
N ALA A 54 -20.25 -24.16 14.74
CA ALA A 54 -19.60 -23.45 15.83
C ALA A 54 -19.12 -22.06 15.39
N ASP A 55 -19.23 -21.08 16.27
CA ASP A 55 -18.94 -19.68 15.97
C ASP A 55 -17.50 -19.44 15.51
N TRP A 56 -16.53 -20.15 16.11
CA TRP A 56 -15.12 -20.07 15.71
C TRP A 56 -14.87 -20.59 14.29
N LEU A 57 -15.61 -21.61 13.85
CA LEU A 57 -15.50 -22.19 12.51
C LEU A 57 -16.03 -21.22 11.45
N ILE A 58 -17.16 -20.56 11.74
CA ILE A 58 -17.72 -19.50 10.88
C ILE A 58 -16.74 -18.32 10.78
N GLY A 59 -16.12 -17.94 11.91
CA GLY A 59 -15.08 -16.91 11.94
C GLY A 59 -13.87 -17.27 11.08
N LEU A 60 -13.35 -18.50 11.20
CA LEU A 60 -12.21 -18.99 10.41
C LEU A 60 -12.51 -18.99 8.90
N VAL A 61 -13.69 -19.51 8.50
CA VAL A 61 -14.11 -19.55 7.09
C VAL A 61 -14.23 -18.12 6.52
N LEU A 62 -14.86 -17.20 7.25
CA LEU A 62 -14.97 -15.80 6.84
C LEU A 62 -13.60 -15.12 6.70
N LEU A 63 -12.69 -15.39 7.63
CA LEU A 63 -11.32 -14.85 7.60
C LEU A 63 -10.56 -15.37 6.37
N ILE A 64 -10.62 -16.67 6.09
CA ILE A 64 -9.96 -17.27 4.92
C ILE A 64 -10.55 -16.68 3.62
N ILE A 65 -11.88 -16.59 3.50
CA ILE A 65 -12.54 -16.01 2.32
C ILE A 65 -12.14 -14.55 2.15
N SER A 66 -12.09 -13.77 3.23
CA SER A 66 -11.70 -12.36 3.19
C SER A 66 -10.24 -12.19 2.74
N ILE A 67 -9.32 -12.99 3.28
CA ILE A 67 -7.91 -12.97 2.88
C ILE A 67 -7.76 -13.34 1.41
N ILE A 68 -8.42 -14.41 0.94
CA ILE A 68 -8.38 -14.82 -0.47
C ILE A 68 -8.92 -13.71 -1.38
N CYS A 69 -10.07 -13.11 -1.02
CA CYS A 69 -10.67 -12.03 -1.78
C CYS A 69 -9.77 -10.79 -1.83
N LEU A 70 -9.18 -10.40 -0.70
CA LEU A 70 -8.23 -9.28 -0.60
C LEU A 70 -6.99 -9.54 -1.45
N CYS A 71 -6.39 -10.73 -1.34
CA CYS A 71 -5.22 -11.13 -2.14
C CYS A 71 -5.53 -11.13 -3.63
N LEU A 72 -6.68 -11.67 -4.05
CA LEU A 72 -7.11 -11.70 -5.45
C LEU A 72 -7.33 -10.28 -5.98
N CYS A 73 -8.01 -9.42 -5.22
CA CYS A 73 -8.23 -8.02 -5.57
C CYS A 73 -6.90 -7.28 -5.76
N LEU A 74 -5.98 -7.42 -4.81
CA LEU A 74 -4.64 -6.81 -4.89
C LEU A 74 -3.86 -7.32 -6.11
N PHE A 75 -3.88 -8.63 -6.37
CA PHE A 75 -3.21 -9.22 -7.52
C PHE A 75 -3.76 -8.70 -8.86
N LEU A 76 -5.08 -8.65 -9.01
CA LEU A 76 -5.74 -8.14 -10.21
C LEU A 76 -5.44 -6.67 -10.44
N LEU A 77 -5.48 -5.84 -9.38
CA LEU A 77 -5.12 -4.43 -9.45
C LEU A 77 -3.68 -4.24 -9.93
N VAL A 78 -2.73 -4.97 -9.36
CA VAL A 78 -1.31 -4.92 -9.78
C VAL A 78 -1.17 -5.35 -11.23
N LYS A 79 -1.86 -6.41 -11.66
CA LYS A 79 -1.78 -6.92 -13.04
C LYS A 79 -2.35 -5.93 -14.05
N ILE A 80 -3.49 -5.31 -13.75
CA ILE A 80 -4.09 -4.27 -14.60
C ILE A 80 -3.12 -3.10 -14.73
N LEU A 81 -2.58 -2.64 -13.61
CA LEU A 81 -1.71 -1.47 -13.60
C LEU A 81 -0.37 -1.73 -14.32
N GLN A 82 0.17 -2.95 -14.22
CA GLN A 82 1.31 -3.41 -15.04
C GLN A 82 0.98 -3.48 -16.53
N SER A 83 -0.23 -3.92 -16.89
CA SER A 83 -0.68 -3.98 -18.28
C SER A 83 -0.78 -2.58 -18.91
N LEU A 84 -1.29 -1.61 -18.16
CA LEU A 84 -1.38 -0.21 -18.59
C LEU A 84 0.00 0.42 -18.82
N LEU A 85 0.96 0.13 -17.94
CA LEU A 85 2.32 0.66 -18.06
C LEU A 85 3.12 0.05 -19.23
N LYS A 86 2.88 -1.21 -19.59
CA LYS A 86 3.54 -1.87 -20.74
C LYS A 86 3.14 -1.28 -22.11
N GLY A 87 1.96 -0.67 -22.22
CA GLY A 87 1.45 -0.06 -23.46
C GLY A 87 1.90 1.40 -23.64
N THR A 88 0.96 2.33 -23.47
CA THR A 88 1.11 3.76 -23.80
C THR A 88 2.18 4.47 -22.97
N VAL A 89 2.28 4.15 -21.68
CA VAL A 89 3.20 4.87 -20.77
C VAL A 89 4.66 4.50 -21.03
N LYS A 90 4.96 3.24 -21.39
CA LYS A 90 6.31 2.84 -21.84
C LYS A 90 6.76 3.70 -23.02
N SER A 91 5.91 3.92 -24.01
CA SER A 91 6.26 4.76 -25.17
C SER A 91 6.54 6.21 -24.79
N ILE A 92 5.74 6.79 -23.88
CA ILE A 92 5.95 8.14 -23.35
C ILE A 92 7.26 8.24 -22.58
N ILE A 93 7.53 7.29 -21.68
CA ILE A 93 8.77 7.20 -20.92
C ILE A 93 9.95 7.08 -21.88
N PHE A 94 9.91 6.19 -22.86
CA PHE A 94 10.99 6.03 -23.84
C PHE A 94 11.24 7.29 -24.67
N LYS A 95 10.17 7.97 -25.11
CA LYS A 95 10.29 9.21 -25.86
C LYS A 95 10.89 10.32 -25.01
N MET A 96 10.50 10.44 -23.75
CA MET A 96 11.02 11.47 -22.83
C MET A 96 12.44 11.15 -22.32
N VAL A 97 12.76 9.88 -22.09
CA VAL A 97 14.10 9.44 -21.69
C VAL A 97 15.12 9.66 -22.81
N ASN A 98 14.70 9.52 -24.07
CA ASN A 98 15.55 9.79 -25.23
C ASN A 98 15.43 11.22 -25.76
N ALA A 99 14.51 12.02 -25.23
CA ALA A 99 14.42 13.44 -25.54
C ALA A 99 15.60 14.17 -24.88
N ASN A 100 16.63 14.46 -25.66
CA ASN A 100 17.65 15.44 -25.29
C ASN A 100 17.22 16.78 -25.87
N PHE A 101 16.88 17.75 -25.02
CA PHE A 101 16.67 19.12 -25.49
C PHE A 101 18.02 19.67 -26.01
N PRO A 102 18.13 20.06 -27.28
CA PRO A 102 19.36 20.67 -27.80
C PRO A 102 19.55 22.09 -27.26
N GLY A 103 20.81 22.50 -27.05
CA GLY A 103 21.18 23.89 -26.70
C GLY A 103 21.18 24.23 -25.20
N MET A 104 20.89 25.50 -24.88
CA MET A 104 20.95 26.09 -23.52
C MET A 104 20.01 25.41 -22.52
N PHE A 105 18.94 24.75 -23.00
CA PHE A 105 17.95 24.05 -22.17
C PHE A 105 18.37 22.64 -21.72
N LYS A 106 19.59 22.19 -22.03
CA LYS A 106 20.11 20.89 -21.58
C LYS A 106 20.01 20.71 -20.06
N HIS A 107 20.22 21.78 -19.29
CA HIS A 107 20.12 21.76 -17.83
C HIS A 107 18.69 21.59 -17.30
N LEU A 108 17.65 21.89 -18.10
CA LEU A 108 16.25 21.70 -17.71
C LEU A 108 15.75 20.27 -17.96
N THR A 109 16.44 19.51 -18.82
CA THR A 109 16.04 18.14 -19.18
C THR A 109 15.84 17.23 -17.95
N PRO A 110 16.74 17.24 -16.95
CA PRO A 110 16.56 16.44 -15.73
C PRO A 110 15.37 16.89 -14.86
N TYR A 111 15.04 18.19 -14.84
CA TYR A 111 13.90 18.71 -14.08
C TYR A 111 12.57 18.37 -14.77
N LEU A 112 12.53 18.37 -16.10
CA LEU A 112 11.39 17.87 -16.86
C LEU A 112 11.18 16.38 -16.65
N ALA A 113 12.25 15.58 -16.62
CA ALA A 113 12.17 14.16 -16.28
C ALA A 113 11.60 13.91 -14.88
N LEU A 114 11.98 14.75 -13.90
CA LEU A 114 11.41 14.73 -12.55
C LEU A 114 9.91 15.04 -12.57
N LEU A 115 9.49 16.09 -13.28
CA LEU A 115 8.07 16.45 -13.39
C LEU A 115 7.25 15.33 -14.07
N VAL A 116 7.79 14.72 -15.13
CA VAL A 116 7.14 13.59 -15.81
C VAL A 116 7.01 12.38 -14.86
N GLY A 117 8.06 12.06 -14.09
CA GLY A 117 8.01 10.99 -13.09
C GLY A 117 6.93 11.23 -12.03
N CYS A 118 6.78 12.48 -11.59
CA CYS A 118 5.73 12.90 -10.65
C CYS A 118 4.33 12.71 -11.25
N ILE A 119 4.06 13.29 -12.43
CA ILE A 119 2.76 13.18 -13.09
C ILE A 119 2.39 11.73 -13.38
N LEU A 120 3.32 10.94 -13.92
CA LEU A 120 3.07 9.53 -14.20
C LEU A 120 2.73 8.77 -12.93
N THR A 121 3.39 9.07 -11.81
CA THR A 121 3.09 8.40 -10.53
C THR A 121 1.77 8.86 -9.94
N ILE A 122 1.36 10.11 -10.09
CA ILE A 122 0.04 10.58 -9.68
C ILE A 122 -1.07 9.86 -10.47
N LEU A 123 -0.88 9.71 -11.79
CA LEU A 123 -1.86 9.06 -12.67
C LEU A 123 -1.97 7.56 -12.39
N VAL A 124 -0.84 6.90 -12.18
CA VAL A 124 -0.75 5.44 -11.96
C VAL A 124 -1.00 5.10 -10.49
N GLN A 125 -0.80 6.04 -9.57
CA GLN A 125 -0.78 5.85 -8.11
C GLN A 125 0.13 4.72 -7.62
N SER A 126 1.13 4.31 -8.40
CA SER A 126 2.05 3.23 -8.03
C SER A 126 3.48 3.52 -8.48
N SER A 127 4.32 3.87 -7.52
CA SER A 127 5.77 4.00 -7.71
C SER A 127 6.47 2.65 -7.89
N SER A 128 5.92 1.56 -7.37
CA SER A 128 6.46 0.21 -7.57
C SER A 128 6.36 -0.25 -9.02
N ILE A 129 5.26 0.07 -9.71
CA ILE A 129 5.13 -0.33 -11.11
C ILE A 129 5.98 0.57 -12.01
N PHE A 130 6.09 1.86 -11.67
CA PHE A 130 7.02 2.78 -12.32
C PHE A 130 8.47 2.27 -12.25
N THR A 131 8.95 1.96 -11.04
CA THR A 131 10.30 1.42 -10.83
C THR A 131 10.50 0.05 -11.48
N SER A 132 9.53 -0.87 -11.37
CA SER A 132 9.61 -2.20 -12.01
C SER A 132 9.71 -2.16 -13.54
N THR A 133 9.23 -1.08 -14.17
CA THR A 133 9.33 -0.89 -15.62
C THR A 133 10.70 -0.32 -16.01
N LEU A 134 11.27 0.57 -15.20
CA LEU A 134 12.56 1.21 -15.46
C LEU A 134 13.75 0.32 -15.11
N THR A 135 13.69 -0.44 -14.02
CA THR A 135 14.80 -1.27 -13.54
C THR A 135 15.32 -2.26 -14.58
N PRO A 136 14.48 -3.03 -15.32
CA PRO A 136 14.95 -3.90 -16.39
C PRO A 136 15.62 -3.14 -17.54
N LEU A 137 15.12 -1.94 -17.88
CA LEU A 137 15.70 -1.12 -18.95
C LEU A 137 17.08 -0.60 -18.58
N VAL A 138 17.28 -0.27 -17.30
CA VAL A 138 18.59 0.05 -16.74
C VAL A 138 19.49 -1.18 -16.72
N GLY A 139 18.98 -2.32 -16.29
CA GLY A 139 19.72 -3.59 -16.26
C GLY A 139 20.15 -4.08 -17.66
N LEU A 140 19.37 -3.77 -18.70
CA LEU A 140 19.70 -4.04 -20.10
C LEU A 140 20.61 -2.97 -20.74
N GLY A 141 20.95 -1.89 -20.01
CA GLY A 141 21.76 -0.79 -20.52
C GLY A 141 21.06 0.12 -21.54
N ILE A 142 19.76 -0.05 -21.76
CA ILE A 142 18.97 0.77 -22.68
C ILE A 142 18.83 2.20 -22.15
N ILE A 143 18.73 2.34 -20.82
CA ILE A 143 18.66 3.62 -20.13
C ILE A 143 19.74 3.68 -19.06
N THR A 144 20.46 4.80 -18.97
CA THR A 144 21.48 4.99 -17.93
C THR A 144 20.84 5.36 -16.58
N ILE A 145 21.51 5.01 -15.47
CA ILE A 145 21.05 5.36 -14.11
C ILE A 145 20.88 6.87 -13.94
N GLU A 146 21.74 7.67 -14.57
CA GLU A 146 21.67 9.14 -14.55
C GLU A 146 20.37 9.68 -15.14
N ARG A 147 19.85 9.01 -16.17
CA ARG A 147 18.58 9.40 -16.80
C ARG A 147 17.40 8.94 -15.96
N VAL A 148 17.46 7.76 -15.33
CA VAL A 148 16.38 7.25 -14.46
C VAL A 148 16.29 7.97 -13.12
N TYR A 149 17.41 8.43 -12.56
CA TYR A 149 17.46 9.10 -11.27
C TYR A 149 16.43 10.24 -11.10
N PRO A 150 16.34 11.25 -11.98
CA PRO A 150 15.32 12.29 -11.86
C PRO A 150 13.88 11.75 -11.95
N PHE A 151 13.62 10.75 -12.79
CA PHE A 151 12.31 10.11 -12.88
C PHE A 151 11.91 9.45 -11.56
N THR A 152 12.84 8.76 -10.90
CA THR A 152 12.62 8.14 -9.59
C THR A 152 12.34 9.18 -8.50
N LEU A 153 13.10 10.28 -8.46
CA LEU A 153 12.85 11.39 -7.53
C LEU A 153 11.47 12.01 -7.76
N GLY A 154 11.08 12.20 -9.02
CA GLY A 154 9.75 12.64 -9.39
C GLY A 154 8.66 11.70 -8.90
N SER A 155 8.86 10.40 -9.07
CA SER A 155 7.93 9.37 -8.61
C SER A 155 7.74 9.38 -7.09
N ASN A 156 8.80 9.66 -6.32
CA ASN A 156 8.70 9.80 -4.88
C ASN A 156 7.80 10.98 -4.48
N ILE A 157 7.90 12.14 -5.16
CA ILE A 157 6.96 13.27 -4.95
C ILE A 157 5.54 12.85 -5.31
N GLY A 158 5.34 12.20 -6.46
CA GLY A 158 4.00 11.78 -6.90
C GLY A 158 3.33 10.83 -5.89
N THR A 159 4.10 10.00 -5.19
CA THR A 159 3.59 9.10 -4.14
C THR A 159 3.04 9.86 -2.94
N THR A 160 3.59 11.03 -2.59
CA THR A 160 3.11 11.80 -1.44
C THR A 160 1.75 12.45 -1.70
N ILE A 161 1.43 12.75 -2.96
CA ILE A 161 0.10 13.22 -3.39
C ILE A 161 -0.97 12.17 -3.07
N THR A 162 -0.67 10.88 -3.24
CA THR A 162 -1.60 9.80 -2.85
C THR A 162 -1.91 9.84 -1.36
N GLY A 163 -0.90 10.11 -0.51
CA GLY A 163 -1.09 10.30 0.92
C GLY A 163 -1.96 11.51 1.26
N ILE A 164 -1.78 12.62 0.54
CA ILE A 164 -2.63 13.82 0.68
C ILE A 164 -4.06 13.52 0.27
N MET A 165 -4.28 12.86 -0.88
CA MET A 165 -5.62 12.46 -1.33
C MET A 165 -6.31 11.54 -0.32
N ALA A 166 -5.57 10.58 0.26
CA ALA A 166 -6.10 9.69 1.29
C ALA A 166 -6.40 10.43 2.61
N ALA A 167 -5.62 11.44 2.98
CA ALA A 167 -5.93 12.27 4.14
C ALA A 167 -7.21 13.09 3.94
N LEU A 168 -7.46 13.58 2.72
CA LEU A 168 -8.65 14.37 2.37
C LEU A 168 -9.95 13.54 2.37
N THR A 169 -9.89 12.21 2.30
CA THR A 169 -11.08 11.35 2.40
C THR A 169 -11.49 11.02 3.84
N ALA A 170 -10.77 11.53 4.84
CA ALA A 170 -11.11 11.33 6.24
C ALA A 170 -12.48 11.97 6.59
N THR A 171 -13.34 11.21 7.26
CA THR A 171 -14.73 11.60 7.57
C THR A 171 -14.84 12.52 8.80
N SER A 172 -13.90 12.43 9.73
CA SER A 172 -13.91 13.20 10.98
C SER A 172 -12.85 14.30 10.95
N GLU A 173 -13.15 15.48 11.51
CA GLU A 173 -12.19 16.60 11.56
C GLU A 173 -10.88 16.24 12.28
N LYS A 174 -10.96 15.44 13.35
CA LYS A 174 -9.79 14.98 14.10
C LYS A 174 -8.90 14.06 13.26
N ASP A 175 -9.52 13.15 12.49
CA ASP A 175 -8.81 12.19 11.65
C ASP A 175 -8.20 12.88 10.43
N LEU A 176 -8.89 13.89 9.88
CA LEU A 176 -8.37 14.74 8.80
C LEU A 176 -7.09 15.46 9.24
N ARG A 177 -7.09 16.13 10.40
CA ARG A 177 -5.92 16.86 10.90
C ARG A 177 -4.71 15.95 11.09
N ASN A 178 -4.91 14.81 11.73
CA ASN A 178 -3.83 13.85 11.98
C ASN A 178 -3.29 13.23 10.68
N SER A 179 -4.18 12.80 9.79
CA SER A 179 -3.79 12.17 8.52
C SER A 179 -3.10 13.16 7.59
N LEU A 180 -3.59 14.40 7.52
CA LEU A 180 -3.00 15.46 6.71
C LEU A 180 -1.63 15.87 7.26
N GLN A 181 -1.45 15.95 8.58
CA GLN A 181 -0.15 16.23 9.17
C GLN A 181 0.89 15.18 8.74
N ILE A 182 0.55 13.90 8.83
CA ILE A 182 1.44 12.80 8.41
C ILE A 182 1.75 12.90 6.90
N ALA A 183 0.72 13.15 6.07
CA ALA A 183 0.88 13.29 4.63
C ALA A 183 1.77 14.49 4.23
N LEU A 184 1.63 15.62 4.94
CA LEU A 184 2.45 16.81 4.73
C LEU A 184 3.89 16.59 5.21
N CYS A 185 4.10 15.95 6.36
CA CYS A 185 5.43 15.54 6.81
C CYS A 185 6.14 14.70 5.74
N HIS A 186 5.43 13.71 5.18
CA HIS A 186 5.98 12.87 4.12
C HIS A 186 6.30 13.67 2.84
N THR A 187 5.41 14.60 2.46
CA THR A 187 5.60 15.48 1.30
C THR A 187 6.80 16.41 1.47
N PHE A 188 6.90 17.10 2.61
CA PHE A 188 8.02 18.00 2.88
C PHE A 188 9.34 17.24 2.99
N PHE A 189 9.36 16.06 3.61
CA PHE A 189 10.56 15.23 3.67
C PHE A 189 11.10 14.89 2.27
N ASN A 190 10.22 14.47 1.35
CA ASN A 190 10.62 14.16 -0.02
C ASN A 190 11.06 15.40 -0.81
N ILE A 191 10.32 16.51 -0.71
CA ILE A 191 10.67 17.76 -1.40
C ILE A 191 12.00 18.31 -0.91
N ILE A 192 12.21 18.38 0.41
CA ILE A 192 13.46 18.87 1.02
C ILE A 192 14.61 17.95 0.65
N GLY A 193 14.43 16.63 0.74
CA GLY A 193 15.45 15.66 0.32
C GLY A 193 15.86 15.85 -1.14
N ILE A 194 14.91 16.07 -2.04
CA ILE A 194 15.20 16.35 -3.44
C ILE A 194 15.93 17.68 -3.59
N LEU A 195 15.48 18.74 -2.92
CA LEU A 195 16.12 20.05 -2.98
C LEU A 195 17.58 20.02 -2.51
N ILE A 196 17.90 19.16 -1.54
CA ILE A 196 19.25 18.95 -1.04
C ILE A 196 20.08 18.12 -2.03
N TRP A 197 19.58 16.96 -2.47
CA TRP A 197 20.39 15.97 -3.19
C TRP A 197 20.40 16.11 -4.72
N PHE A 198 19.46 16.83 -5.32
CA PHE A 198 19.26 16.85 -6.78
C PHE A 198 19.82 18.10 -7.51
N PRO A 199 19.62 19.35 -7.05
CA PRO A 199 20.05 20.54 -7.78
C PRO A 199 21.57 20.64 -7.93
N ILE A 200 22.31 20.28 -6.88
CA ILE A 200 23.77 20.42 -6.84
C ILE A 200 24.42 19.16 -7.44
N PRO A 201 25.18 19.25 -8.56
CA PRO A 201 25.76 18.07 -9.22
C PRO A 201 26.64 17.21 -8.32
N PHE A 202 27.41 17.82 -7.42
CA PHE A 202 28.27 17.10 -6.47
C PHE A 202 27.49 16.27 -5.45
N MET A 203 26.29 16.73 -5.05
CA MET A 203 25.45 16.01 -4.09
C MET A 203 24.74 14.80 -4.69
N ARG A 204 24.87 14.54 -5.99
CA ARG A 204 24.29 13.36 -6.65
C ARG A 204 25.08 12.07 -6.40
N PHE A 205 25.64 11.93 -5.20
CA PHE A 205 26.35 10.74 -4.73
C PHE A 205 25.52 9.43 -4.71
N PRO A 206 24.16 9.43 -4.66
CA PRO A 206 23.41 8.18 -4.75
C PRO A 206 23.60 7.45 -6.10
N ILE A 207 23.92 8.17 -7.17
CA ILE A 207 24.16 7.60 -8.50
C ILE A 207 25.39 6.67 -8.51
N PRO A 208 26.61 7.13 -8.14
CA PRO A 208 27.77 6.26 -8.08
C PRO A 208 27.63 5.16 -7.04
N MET A 209 26.96 5.42 -5.90
CA MET A 209 26.70 4.40 -4.90
C MET A 209 25.81 3.26 -5.44
N ALA A 210 24.75 3.61 -6.18
CA ALA A 210 23.87 2.61 -6.81
C ALA A 210 24.61 1.78 -7.86
N LYS A 211 25.50 2.40 -8.65
CA LYS A 211 26.34 1.69 -9.63
C LYS A 211 27.27 0.70 -8.95
N ASN A 212 28.04 1.16 -7.96
CA ASN A 212 28.99 0.31 -7.24
C ASN A 212 28.28 -0.84 -6.53
N LEU A 213 27.14 -0.57 -5.88
CA LEU A 213 26.34 -1.61 -5.24
C LEU A 213 25.83 -2.64 -6.25
N GLY A 214 25.38 -2.19 -7.43
CA GLY A 214 24.93 -3.06 -8.52
C GLY A 214 26.05 -3.94 -9.08
N GLU A 215 27.24 -3.38 -9.28
CA GLU A 215 28.42 -4.11 -9.75
C GLU A 215 28.88 -5.19 -8.75
N ILE A 216 28.91 -4.85 -7.45
CA ILE A 216 29.24 -5.80 -6.39
C ILE A 216 28.20 -6.92 -6.34
N ALA A 217 26.92 -6.59 -6.40
CA ALA A 217 25.83 -7.57 -6.39
C ALA A 217 25.85 -8.49 -7.63
N ALA A 218 26.25 -7.96 -8.80
CA ALA A 218 26.41 -8.74 -10.03
C ALA A 218 27.62 -9.70 -9.94
N LYS A 219 28.73 -9.26 -9.33
CA LYS A 219 29.93 -10.09 -9.14
C LYS A 219 29.75 -11.15 -8.06
N TYR A 220 29.10 -10.80 -6.96
CA TYR A 220 28.91 -11.66 -5.79
C TYR A 220 27.43 -11.87 -5.50
N ARG A 221 26.82 -12.92 -6.07
CA ARG A 221 25.38 -13.20 -5.87
C ARG A 221 24.98 -13.35 -4.39
N TRP A 222 25.87 -13.88 -3.55
CA TRP A 222 25.65 -14.00 -2.11
C TRP A 222 25.54 -12.64 -1.40
N PHE A 223 26.23 -11.62 -1.91
CA PHE A 223 26.18 -10.26 -1.37
C PHE A 223 24.77 -9.66 -1.50
N ALA A 224 24.04 -9.96 -2.58
CA ALA A 224 22.67 -9.51 -2.73
C ALA A 224 21.75 -10.09 -1.65
N VAL A 225 21.91 -11.38 -1.33
CA VAL A 225 21.15 -12.04 -0.25
C VAL A 225 21.51 -11.42 1.10
N LEU A 226 22.81 -11.26 1.39
CA LEU A 226 23.27 -10.62 2.62
C LEU A 226 22.72 -9.20 2.74
N TYR A 227 22.77 -8.40 1.68
CA TYR A 227 22.24 -7.04 1.66
C TYR A 227 20.75 -7.02 1.99
N ILE A 228 19.95 -7.91 1.40
CA ILE A 228 18.51 -8.00 1.69
C ILE A 228 18.27 -8.37 3.16
N VAL A 229 18.96 -9.40 3.67
CA VAL A 229 18.84 -9.83 5.07
C VAL A 229 19.23 -8.72 6.04
N CYS A 230 20.35 -8.03 5.77
CA CYS A 230 20.82 -6.94 6.61
C CYS A 230 19.86 -5.73 6.58
N ALA A 231 19.51 -5.26 5.38
CA ALA A 231 18.76 -4.02 5.22
C ALA A 231 17.28 -4.14 5.62
N PHE A 232 16.65 -5.29 5.36
CA PHE A 232 15.21 -5.47 5.61
C PHE A 232 14.88 -6.20 6.92
N PHE A 233 15.83 -6.93 7.51
CA PHE A 233 15.59 -7.67 8.75
C PHE A 233 16.50 -7.21 9.88
N LEU A 234 17.82 -7.36 9.74
CA LEU A 234 18.74 -7.11 10.86
C LEU A 234 18.77 -5.65 11.30
N ILE A 235 18.87 -4.69 10.38
CA ILE A 235 18.92 -3.26 10.72
C ILE A 235 17.62 -2.81 11.41
N PRO A 236 16.42 -3.07 10.85
CA PRO A 236 15.17 -2.78 11.54
C PRO A 236 15.08 -3.45 12.91
N LEU A 237 15.48 -4.72 13.03
CA LEU A 237 15.46 -5.45 14.30
C LEU A 237 16.34 -4.75 15.37
N ILE A 238 17.56 -4.36 14.98
CA ILE A 238 18.50 -3.64 15.87
C ILE A 238 17.95 -2.26 16.26
N VAL A 239 17.39 -1.51 15.32
CA VAL A 239 16.88 -0.14 15.56
C VAL A 239 15.61 -0.15 16.42
N PHE A 240 14.72 -1.12 16.20
CA PHE A 240 13.46 -1.25 16.95
C PHE A 240 13.59 -2.12 18.21
N GLY A 241 14.77 -2.71 18.47
CA GLY A 241 15.07 -3.43 19.71
C GLY A 241 14.25 -4.71 19.91
N LEU A 242 13.99 -5.46 18.83
CA LEU A 242 13.33 -6.77 18.88
C LEU A 242 14.33 -7.92 19.04
#